data_AF-A0A3B9LT44-F1
#
_entry.id   AF-A0A3B9LT44-F1
#
_cell.length_a   1.000
_cell.length_b   1.000
_cell.length_c   1.000
_cell.angle_alpha   90.00
_cell.angle_beta   90.00
_cell.angle_gamma   90.00
#
_symmetry.space_group_name_H-M   'P 1'
#
loop_
_entity.id
_entity.type
_entity.pdbx_description
1 polymer ?
#
loop_
_entity_poly.entity_id
_entity_poly.type
_entity_poly.pdbx_seq_one_letter_code
_entity_poly.pdbx_strand_id
1 'polypeptide(L)'
;SLLYLSILLHDIGKGRGRGHIPRGAKIAERVCKRLGLSELDAAKVVLMVKYHVAMAQLAQRRDLNEPHVVTDFAARMGTLDALNGLLLLTYADLNAVAPGVWSEWKSTLLWELYRRARTVLTGTDAPPDETEKTARFKEQMAKALEGSLALSEVERHVALLPDRYVRVTRPAAAAIHLHLIKELKSDVTSEIFARRWMRLGRESTELTICTRDRHGLCADIAGALAAHGIEILSAELNTREDGIALDVFMLREASTHHAIDMQRYPAIERSLRKAIAGESDIAALVERWRTRNAPRKRNAVSHSGSRNPPQVACDNEASQSSTLIEVHAVDEPGLAYKIASALAALGLNIVCAKIATEKSDALDVFYVTDGDGMKLSLSRMQSVQISLVEMLSSEIPVTAATGQQPDHTNLRRTLNEKG
;
A
#
# COMPACT_ATOMS: atom_id res chain seq x y z
N SER A 1 -23.41 -18.05 -20.95
CA SER A 1 -22.43 -18.73 -21.82
C SER A 1 -21.13 -17.93 -21.98
N LEU A 2 -21.17 -16.62 -22.24
CA LEU A 2 -19.96 -15.81 -22.52
C LEU A 2 -18.98 -15.67 -21.35
N LEU A 3 -19.47 -15.55 -20.11
CA LEU A 3 -18.60 -15.50 -18.92
C LEU A 3 -17.76 -16.77 -18.77
N TYR A 4 -18.37 -17.95 -18.92
CA TYR A 4 -17.66 -19.23 -18.90
C TYR A 4 -16.59 -19.33 -19.98
N LEU A 5 -16.91 -18.89 -21.21
CA LEU A 5 -15.92 -18.83 -22.28
C LEU A 5 -14.78 -17.88 -21.93
N SER A 6 -15.08 -16.74 -21.33
CA SER A 6 -14.06 -15.77 -20.89
C SER A 6 -13.18 -16.32 -19.80
N ILE A 7 -13.74 -17.03 -18.81
CA ILE A 7 -12.98 -17.75 -17.77
C ILE A 7 -12.10 -18.84 -18.39
N LEU A 8 -12.60 -19.61 -19.36
CA LEU A 8 -11.79 -20.61 -20.04
C LEU A 8 -10.60 -19.99 -20.80
N LEU A 9 -10.78 -18.79 -21.36
CA LEU A 9 -9.79 -18.13 -22.21
C LEU A 9 -8.94 -17.08 -21.49
N HIS A 10 -9.26 -16.71 -20.25
CA HIS A 10 -8.73 -15.49 -19.60
C HIS A 10 -7.20 -15.43 -19.64
N ASP A 11 -6.56 -16.59 -19.48
CA ASP A 11 -5.12 -16.72 -19.37
C ASP A 11 -4.47 -17.51 -20.52
N ILE A 12 -5.19 -17.66 -21.64
CA ILE A 12 -4.76 -18.45 -22.81
C ILE A 12 -3.46 -17.97 -23.46
N GLY A 13 -3.00 -16.76 -23.12
CA GLY A 13 -1.77 -16.16 -23.62
C GLY A 13 -0.49 -16.61 -22.91
N LYS A 14 -0.58 -17.35 -21.79
CA LYS A 14 0.58 -17.85 -21.03
C LYS A 14 1.40 -18.91 -21.80
N GLY A 15 2.62 -19.17 -21.32
CA GLY A 15 3.51 -20.22 -21.84
C GLY A 15 4.46 -19.79 -22.99
N ARG A 16 4.44 -18.52 -23.42
CA ARG A 16 5.32 -18.01 -24.51
C ARG A 16 6.03 -16.69 -24.17
N GLY A 17 6.48 -16.54 -22.92
CA GLY A 17 7.20 -15.33 -22.46
C GLY A 17 6.32 -14.08 -22.28
N ARG A 18 6.95 -12.90 -22.21
CA ARG A 18 6.32 -11.59 -21.93
C ARG A 18 5.15 -11.29 -22.90
N GLY A 19 4.19 -10.48 -22.45
CA GLY A 19 3.06 -10.04 -23.28
C GLY A 19 1.91 -11.04 -23.39
N HIS A 20 1.62 -11.80 -22.32
CA HIS A 20 0.52 -12.77 -22.33
C HIS A 20 -0.86 -12.12 -22.50
N ILE A 21 -1.09 -10.91 -21.97
CA ILE A 21 -2.39 -10.22 -22.08
C ILE A 21 -2.72 -9.84 -23.54
N PRO A 22 -1.90 -9.07 -24.29
CA PRO A 22 -2.21 -8.76 -25.69
C PRO A 22 -2.31 -10.02 -26.56
N ARG A 23 -1.50 -11.04 -26.26
CA ARG A 23 -1.54 -12.32 -26.97
C ARG A 23 -2.85 -13.07 -26.70
N GLY A 24 -3.28 -13.14 -25.45
CA GLY A 24 -4.52 -13.78 -25.03
C GLY A 24 -5.72 -13.17 -25.73
N ALA A 25 -5.80 -11.84 -25.77
CA ALA A 25 -6.86 -11.11 -26.48
C ALA A 25 -6.94 -11.49 -27.98
N LYS A 26 -5.80 -11.53 -28.68
CA LYS A 26 -5.74 -11.95 -30.10
C LYS A 26 -6.11 -13.42 -30.32
N ILE A 27 -5.83 -14.29 -29.36
CA ILE A 27 -6.24 -15.69 -29.43
C ILE A 27 -7.75 -15.79 -29.20
N ALA A 28 -8.28 -15.10 -28.20
CA ALA A 28 -9.70 -15.07 -27.88
C ALA A 28 -10.53 -14.59 -29.07
N GLU A 29 -10.11 -13.52 -29.74
CA GLU A 29 -10.77 -12.99 -30.94
C GLU A 29 -10.92 -14.07 -32.04
N ARG A 30 -9.84 -14.82 -32.33
CA ARG A 30 -9.86 -15.93 -33.30
C ARG A 30 -10.77 -17.07 -32.85
N VAL A 31 -10.80 -17.37 -31.55
CA VAL A 31 -11.68 -18.41 -30.99
C VAL A 31 -13.15 -17.99 -31.13
N CYS A 32 -13.49 -16.75 -30.77
CA CYS A 32 -14.84 -16.20 -30.91
C CYS A 32 -15.31 -16.24 -32.36
N LYS A 33 -14.46 -15.84 -33.32
CA LYS A 33 -14.77 -15.92 -34.76
C LYS A 33 -15.04 -17.35 -35.21
N ARG A 34 -14.24 -18.33 -34.76
CA ARG A 34 -14.41 -19.74 -35.11
C ARG A 34 -15.69 -20.35 -34.53
N LEU A 35 -16.12 -19.87 -33.36
CA LEU A 35 -17.35 -20.30 -32.70
C LEU A 35 -18.61 -19.60 -33.25
N GLY A 36 -18.47 -18.67 -34.21
CA GLY A 36 -19.59 -17.96 -34.81
C GLY A 36 -20.26 -16.95 -33.89
N LEU A 37 -19.54 -16.40 -32.90
CA LEU A 37 -20.08 -15.35 -32.03
C LEU A 37 -20.34 -14.06 -32.83
N SER A 38 -21.38 -13.32 -32.44
CA SER A 38 -21.60 -11.96 -32.91
C SER A 38 -20.42 -11.05 -32.55
N GLU A 39 -20.22 -9.96 -33.29
CA GLU A 39 -19.15 -8.99 -32.99
C GLU A 39 -19.28 -8.42 -31.58
N LEU A 40 -20.51 -8.18 -31.11
CA LEU A 40 -20.80 -7.67 -29.78
C LEU A 40 -20.43 -8.68 -28.68
N ASP A 41 -20.76 -9.96 -28.87
CA ASP A 41 -20.42 -11.00 -27.90
C ASP A 41 -18.93 -11.32 -27.89
N ALA A 42 -18.29 -11.32 -29.06
CA ALA A 42 -16.85 -11.47 -29.19
C ALA A 42 -16.11 -10.33 -28.47
N ALA A 43 -16.57 -9.08 -28.64
CA ALA A 43 -16.00 -7.92 -27.97
C ALA A 43 -16.04 -8.04 -26.45
N LYS A 44 -17.15 -8.55 -25.88
CA LYS A 44 -17.27 -8.80 -24.43
C LYS A 44 -16.24 -9.81 -23.93
N VAL A 45 -16.08 -10.95 -24.63
CA VAL A 45 -15.10 -11.98 -24.28
C VAL A 45 -13.67 -11.44 -24.37
N VAL A 46 -13.34 -10.75 -25.47
CA VAL A 46 -12.01 -10.17 -25.69
C VAL A 46 -11.70 -9.11 -24.65
N LEU A 47 -12.68 -8.28 -24.25
CA LEU A 47 -12.50 -7.28 -23.20
C LEU A 47 -12.15 -7.93 -21.85
N MET A 48 -12.90 -8.96 -21.44
CA MET A 48 -12.63 -9.68 -20.19
C MET A 48 -11.23 -10.34 -20.22
N VAL A 49 -10.85 -10.98 -21.33
CA VAL A 49 -9.50 -11.54 -21.50
C VAL A 49 -8.43 -10.45 -21.51
N LYS A 50 -8.71 -9.27 -22.08
CA LYS A 50 -7.74 -8.16 -22.11
C LYS A 50 -7.51 -7.55 -20.72
N TYR A 51 -8.52 -7.55 -19.85
CA TYR A 51 -8.45 -6.88 -18.54
C TYR A 51 -8.47 -7.84 -17.35
N HIS A 52 -8.35 -9.16 -17.55
CA HIS A 52 -8.52 -10.17 -16.49
C HIS A 52 -7.63 -9.95 -15.24
N VAL A 53 -6.41 -9.44 -15.39
CA VAL A 53 -5.56 -9.08 -14.22
C VAL A 53 -5.77 -7.66 -13.71
N ALA A 54 -6.35 -6.77 -14.53
CA ALA A 54 -6.34 -5.33 -14.28
C ALA A 54 -7.12 -4.97 -13.02
N MET A 55 -8.27 -5.59 -12.79
CA MET A 55 -9.11 -5.28 -11.63
C MET A 55 -8.41 -5.67 -10.31
N ALA A 56 -7.82 -6.87 -10.26
CA ALA A 56 -7.06 -7.32 -9.09
C ALA A 56 -5.83 -6.44 -8.84
N GLN A 57 -5.07 -6.12 -9.89
CA GLN A 57 -3.86 -5.29 -9.78
C GLN A 57 -4.20 -3.86 -9.34
N LEU A 58 -5.21 -3.23 -9.94
CA LEU A 58 -5.62 -1.88 -9.57
C LEU A 58 -6.09 -1.80 -8.12
N ALA A 59 -6.97 -2.73 -7.70
CA ALA A 59 -7.49 -2.77 -6.34
C ALA A 59 -6.39 -2.92 -5.28
N GLN A 60 -5.38 -3.75 -5.57
CA GLN A 60 -4.31 -4.09 -4.62
C GLN A 60 -3.12 -3.14 -4.67
N ARG A 61 -2.81 -2.54 -5.83
CA ARG A 61 -1.53 -1.84 -6.05
C ARG A 61 -1.67 -0.35 -6.30
N ARG A 62 -2.87 0.17 -6.57
CA ARG A 62 -3.07 1.61 -6.82
C ARG A 62 -3.97 2.22 -5.76
N ASP A 63 -3.67 3.44 -5.35
CA ASP A 63 -4.54 4.23 -4.49
C ASP A 63 -5.85 4.54 -5.23
N LEU A 64 -6.97 4.06 -4.69
CA LEU A 64 -8.29 4.25 -5.28
C LEU A 64 -8.88 5.64 -4.95
N ASN A 65 -8.20 6.41 -4.12
CA ASN A 65 -8.55 7.79 -3.79
C ASN A 65 -7.96 8.79 -4.80
N GLU A 66 -7.06 8.34 -5.68
CA GLU A 66 -6.64 9.09 -6.84
C GLU A 66 -7.79 9.19 -7.85
N PRO A 67 -8.30 10.40 -8.18
CA PRO A 67 -9.53 10.55 -8.95
C PRO A 67 -9.51 9.83 -10.30
N HIS A 68 -8.38 9.88 -11.00
CA HIS A 68 -8.23 9.30 -12.34
C HIS A 68 -8.23 7.76 -12.34
N VAL A 69 -7.77 7.11 -11.26
CA VAL A 69 -7.61 5.64 -11.21
C VAL A 69 -8.95 4.94 -11.41
N VAL A 70 -10.00 5.39 -10.70
CA VAL A 70 -11.33 4.80 -10.80
C VAL A 70 -12.01 5.22 -12.09
N THR A 71 -11.90 6.49 -12.50
CA THR A 71 -12.56 6.98 -13.73
C THR A 71 -12.01 6.32 -14.97
N ASP A 72 -10.69 6.14 -15.07
CA ASP A 72 -10.06 5.48 -16.20
C ASP A 72 -10.43 4.00 -16.27
N PHE A 73 -10.49 3.33 -15.11
CA PHE A 73 -10.94 1.95 -15.04
C PHE A 73 -12.41 1.81 -15.46
N ALA A 74 -13.29 2.67 -14.96
CA ALA A 74 -14.70 2.71 -15.34
C ALA A 74 -14.86 2.96 -16.85
N ALA A 75 -14.13 3.93 -17.41
CA ALA A 75 -14.14 4.22 -18.85
C ALA A 75 -13.69 3.03 -19.69
N ARG A 76 -12.67 2.28 -19.25
CA ARG A 76 -12.20 1.05 -19.92
C ARG A 76 -13.23 -0.07 -19.88
N MET A 77 -14.03 -0.17 -18.82
CA MET A 77 -15.13 -1.14 -18.74
C MET A 77 -16.31 -0.72 -19.63
N GLY A 78 -16.62 0.57 -19.67
CA GLY A 78 -17.63 1.20 -20.55
C GLY A 78 -19.08 0.87 -20.21
N THR A 79 -19.37 -0.30 -19.65
CA THR A 79 -20.72 -0.76 -19.31
C THR A 79 -20.74 -1.53 -17.99
N LEU A 80 -21.89 -1.55 -17.31
CA LEU A 80 -22.09 -2.36 -16.11
C LEU A 80 -21.94 -3.86 -16.37
N ASP A 81 -22.40 -4.34 -17.52
CA ASP A 81 -22.25 -5.74 -17.91
C ASP A 81 -20.77 -6.17 -17.96
N ALA A 82 -19.90 -5.33 -18.53
CA ALA A 82 -18.47 -5.59 -18.58
C ALA A 82 -17.82 -5.54 -17.19
N LEU A 83 -18.18 -4.55 -16.37
CA LEU A 83 -17.70 -4.43 -14.99
C LEU A 83 -18.11 -5.66 -14.14
N ASN A 84 -19.36 -6.08 -14.24
CA ASN A 84 -19.90 -7.25 -13.53
C ASN A 84 -19.20 -8.54 -14.00
N GLY A 85 -19.05 -8.71 -15.31
CA GLY A 85 -18.36 -9.87 -15.89
C GLY A 85 -16.91 -9.95 -15.45
N LEU A 86 -16.18 -8.82 -15.44
CA LEU A 86 -14.79 -8.78 -15.00
C LEU A 86 -14.66 -9.04 -13.50
N LEU A 87 -15.58 -8.55 -12.66
CA LEU A 87 -15.59 -8.85 -11.23
C LEU A 87 -15.73 -10.35 -10.99
N LEU A 88 -16.70 -11.00 -11.65
CA LEU A 88 -16.95 -12.44 -11.49
C LEU A 88 -15.78 -13.28 -12.00
N LEU A 89 -15.19 -12.90 -13.13
CA LEU A 89 -13.98 -13.55 -13.65
C LEU A 89 -12.82 -13.40 -12.65
N THR A 90 -12.56 -12.19 -12.17
CA THR A 90 -11.48 -11.90 -11.22
C THR A 90 -11.66 -12.69 -9.93
N TYR A 91 -12.89 -12.75 -9.41
CA TYR A 91 -13.22 -13.55 -8.23
C TYR A 91 -12.96 -15.04 -8.48
N ALA A 92 -13.42 -15.58 -9.62
CA ALA A 92 -13.22 -16.98 -9.97
C ALA A 92 -11.73 -17.33 -10.11
N ASP A 93 -10.95 -16.47 -10.77
CA ASP A 93 -9.49 -16.64 -10.93
C ASP A 93 -8.78 -16.65 -9.57
N LEU A 94 -8.99 -15.62 -8.75
CA LEU A 94 -8.33 -15.52 -7.44
C LEU A 94 -8.66 -16.69 -6.50
N ASN A 95 -9.87 -17.25 -6.58
CA ASN A 95 -10.25 -18.44 -5.80
C ASN A 95 -9.65 -19.74 -6.36
N ALA A 96 -9.27 -19.78 -7.64
CA ALA A 96 -8.78 -20.98 -8.31
C ALA A 96 -7.24 -21.17 -8.22
N VAL A 97 -6.47 -20.16 -7.80
CA VAL A 97 -4.99 -20.21 -7.80
C VAL A 97 -4.42 -21.09 -6.68
N ALA A 98 -4.56 -20.68 -5.41
CA ALA A 98 -4.04 -21.40 -4.26
C ALA A 98 -4.70 -20.93 -2.95
N PRO A 99 -4.77 -21.77 -1.90
CA PRO A 99 -5.21 -21.34 -0.57
C PRO A 99 -4.44 -20.11 -0.10
N GLY A 100 -5.15 -19.10 0.42
CA GLY A 100 -4.56 -17.84 0.90
C GLY A 100 -4.32 -16.76 -0.15
N VAL A 101 -4.48 -17.04 -1.45
CA VAL A 101 -4.43 -16.01 -2.51
C VAL A 101 -5.63 -15.07 -2.41
N TRP A 102 -6.82 -15.62 -2.17
CA TRP A 102 -8.03 -14.87 -1.84
C TRP A 102 -8.11 -14.64 -0.33
N SER A 103 -8.48 -13.43 0.08
CA SER A 103 -8.59 -13.01 1.49
C SER A 103 -9.74 -12.00 1.66
N GLU A 104 -10.24 -11.84 2.89
CA GLU A 104 -11.25 -10.84 3.28
C GLU A 104 -10.75 -9.42 2.98
N TRP A 105 -9.46 -9.16 3.17
CA TRP A 105 -8.82 -7.89 2.79
C TRP A 105 -8.88 -7.64 1.28
N LYS A 106 -8.46 -8.62 0.47
CA LYS A 106 -8.50 -8.48 -1.01
C LYS A 106 -9.93 -8.37 -1.52
N SER A 107 -10.87 -9.07 -0.91
CA SER A 107 -12.31 -8.93 -1.16
C SER A 107 -12.76 -7.48 -0.94
N THR A 108 -12.39 -6.90 0.20
CA THR A 108 -12.72 -5.50 0.54
C THR A 108 -12.20 -4.53 -0.52
N LEU A 109 -10.94 -4.66 -0.93
CA LEU A 109 -10.32 -3.81 -1.97
C LEU A 109 -11.02 -3.96 -3.33
N LEU A 110 -11.34 -5.20 -3.73
CA LEU A 110 -12.00 -5.49 -5.00
C LEU A 110 -13.42 -4.91 -5.04
N TRP A 111 -14.18 -5.08 -3.96
CA TRP A 111 -15.52 -4.52 -3.81
C TRP A 111 -15.53 -3.00 -3.73
N GLU A 112 -14.49 -2.39 -3.16
CA GLU A 112 -14.32 -0.94 -3.17
C GLU A 112 -14.13 -0.41 -4.60
N LEU A 113 -13.18 -0.96 -5.37
CA LEU A 113 -12.99 -0.58 -6.77
C LEU A 113 -14.28 -0.78 -7.58
N TYR A 114 -14.95 -1.92 -7.42
CA TYR A 114 -16.21 -2.20 -8.10
C TYR A 114 -17.29 -1.16 -7.79
N ARG A 115 -17.52 -0.85 -6.50
CA ARG A 115 -18.55 0.12 -6.10
C ARG A 115 -18.27 1.51 -6.65
N ARG A 116 -17.02 1.99 -6.53
CA ARG A 116 -16.63 3.30 -7.05
C ARG A 116 -16.76 3.36 -8.58
N ALA A 117 -16.30 2.34 -9.29
CA ALA A 117 -16.42 2.27 -10.76
C ALA A 117 -17.88 2.18 -11.22
N ARG A 118 -18.72 1.44 -10.49
CA ARG A 118 -20.16 1.36 -10.74
C ARG A 118 -20.81 2.74 -10.61
N THR A 119 -20.52 3.50 -9.55
CA THR A 119 -21.05 4.86 -9.36
C THR A 119 -20.70 5.77 -10.52
N VAL A 120 -19.46 5.70 -11.03
CA VAL A 120 -19.03 6.46 -12.22
C VAL A 120 -19.85 6.06 -13.45
N LEU A 121 -20.03 4.76 -13.70
CA LEU A 121 -20.77 4.26 -14.86
C LEU A 121 -22.28 4.56 -14.80
N THR A 122 -22.88 4.60 -13.61
CA THR A 122 -24.30 4.90 -13.44
C THR A 122 -24.60 6.39 -13.32
N GLY A 123 -23.57 7.24 -13.28
CA GLY A 123 -23.71 8.69 -13.11
C GLY A 123 -24.46 9.08 -11.84
N THR A 124 -24.48 8.21 -10.82
CA THR A 124 -25.36 8.38 -9.65
C THR A 124 -24.86 9.44 -8.68
N ASP A 125 -23.63 9.93 -8.86
CA ASP A 125 -23.10 11.09 -8.15
C ASP A 125 -22.19 11.87 -9.12
N ALA A 126 -22.60 13.09 -9.49
CA ALA A 126 -21.61 14.06 -9.96
C ALA A 126 -20.66 14.32 -8.78
N PRO A 127 -19.33 14.24 -8.96
CA PRO A 127 -18.42 14.49 -7.84
C PRO A 127 -18.69 15.90 -7.32
N PRO A 128 -19.08 16.07 -6.04
CA PRO A 128 -19.27 17.39 -5.46
C PRO A 128 -17.98 18.20 -5.60
N ASP A 129 -18.10 19.53 -5.61
CA ASP A 129 -16.91 20.39 -5.55
C ASP A 129 -16.08 20.05 -4.31
N GLU A 130 -14.76 20.21 -4.36
CA GLU A 130 -13.86 19.88 -3.24
C GLU A 130 -14.21 20.67 -1.98
N THR A 131 -14.71 21.91 -2.16
CA THR A 131 -15.21 22.75 -1.07
C THR A 131 -16.42 22.12 -0.38
N GLU A 132 -17.39 21.64 -1.16
CA GLU A 132 -18.61 21.00 -0.67
C GLU A 132 -18.30 19.66 0.02
N LYS A 133 -17.40 18.86 -0.56
CA LYS A 133 -16.89 17.63 0.06
C LYS A 133 -16.29 17.90 1.43
N THR A 134 -15.44 18.92 1.53
CA THR A 134 -14.78 19.28 2.78
C THR A 134 -15.78 19.78 3.82
N ALA A 135 -16.76 20.59 3.42
CA ALA A 135 -17.82 21.05 4.32
C ALA A 135 -18.65 19.86 4.85
N ARG A 136 -19.10 18.97 3.96
CA ARG A 136 -19.86 17.76 4.32
C ARG A 136 -19.06 16.81 5.21
N PHE A 137 -17.76 16.69 4.95
CA PHE A 137 -16.85 15.90 5.78
C PHE A 137 -16.81 16.43 7.23
N LYS A 138 -16.62 17.75 7.39
CA LYS A 138 -16.60 18.40 8.71
C LYS A 138 -17.93 18.23 9.44
N GLU A 139 -19.05 18.40 8.76
CA GLU A 139 -20.40 18.20 9.33
C GLU A 139 -20.59 16.76 9.83
N GLN A 140 -20.25 15.76 9.01
CA GLN A 140 -20.37 14.36 9.38
C GLN A 140 -19.42 13.96 10.50
N MET A 141 -18.22 14.54 10.53
CA MET A 141 -17.25 14.34 11.61
C MET A 141 -17.78 14.93 12.92
N ALA A 142 -18.31 16.15 12.89
CA ALA A 142 -18.93 16.79 14.07
C ALA A 142 -20.12 15.96 14.59
N LYS A 143 -20.94 15.40 13.69
CA LYS A 143 -22.03 14.50 14.06
C LYS A 143 -21.52 13.21 14.74
N ALA A 144 -20.46 12.61 14.20
CA ALA A 144 -19.86 11.40 14.78
C ALA A 144 -19.20 11.64 16.15
N LEU A 145 -18.89 12.90 16.48
CA LEU A 145 -18.39 13.30 17.79
C LEU A 145 -19.51 13.45 18.83
N GLU A 146 -20.78 13.49 18.42
CA GLU A 146 -21.95 13.58 19.31
C GLU A 146 -21.85 14.72 20.37
N GLY A 147 -21.22 15.84 20.00
CA GLY A 147 -21.03 16.99 20.88
C GLY A 147 -19.93 16.85 21.95
N SER A 148 -19.15 15.77 21.92
CA SER A 148 -17.98 15.59 22.81
C SER A 148 -16.91 16.67 22.63
N LEU A 149 -16.87 17.31 21.45
CA LEU A 149 -15.89 18.30 21.04
C LEU A 149 -16.56 19.48 20.33
N ALA A 150 -15.96 20.66 20.43
CA ALA A 150 -16.48 21.86 19.78
C ALA A 150 -16.25 21.83 18.25
N LEU A 151 -17.14 22.45 17.48
CA LEU A 151 -17.02 22.52 16.01
C LEU A 151 -15.71 23.19 15.56
N SER A 152 -15.23 24.19 16.30
CA SER A 152 -13.95 24.85 16.03
C SER A 152 -12.75 23.91 16.13
N GLU A 153 -12.83 22.85 16.95
CA GLU A 153 -11.79 21.82 17.01
C GLU A 153 -11.80 20.93 15.77
N VAL A 154 -12.99 20.62 15.23
CA VAL A 154 -13.15 19.89 13.98
C VAL A 154 -12.59 20.70 12.81
N GLU A 155 -12.95 21.98 12.73
CA GLU A 155 -12.46 22.89 11.69
C GLU A 155 -10.94 23.01 11.72
N ARG A 156 -10.37 23.24 12.91
CA ARG A 156 -8.92 23.31 13.12
C ARG A 156 -8.23 21.98 12.81
N HIS A 157 -8.85 20.86 13.14
CA HIS A 157 -8.28 19.54 12.84
C HIS A 157 -8.13 19.34 11.33
N VAL A 158 -9.20 19.57 10.57
CA VAL A 158 -9.19 19.40 9.12
C VAL A 158 -8.27 20.41 8.44
N ALA A 159 -8.22 21.65 8.92
CA ALA A 159 -7.36 22.70 8.35
C ALA A 159 -5.86 22.42 8.51
N LEU A 160 -5.45 21.67 9.54
CA LEU A 160 -4.05 21.35 9.80
C LEU A 160 -3.60 20.07 9.07
N LEU A 161 -4.47 19.40 8.33
CA LEU A 161 -4.18 18.15 7.63
C LEU A 161 -4.05 18.37 6.12
N PRO A 162 -3.27 17.52 5.42
CA PRO A 162 -3.20 17.57 3.96
C PRO A 162 -4.58 17.35 3.33
N ASP A 163 -4.85 17.97 2.18
CA ASP A 163 -6.11 17.83 1.43
C ASP A 163 -6.51 16.37 1.17
N ARG A 164 -5.51 15.50 0.99
CA ARG A 164 -5.71 14.06 0.78
C ARG A 164 -6.45 13.39 1.95
N TYR A 165 -6.30 13.89 3.18
CA TYR A 165 -6.91 13.30 4.37
C TYR A 165 -8.43 13.22 4.26
N VAL A 166 -9.09 14.26 3.75
CA VAL A 166 -10.55 14.32 3.58
C VAL A 166 -11.04 13.33 2.52
N ARG A 167 -10.20 13.02 1.51
CA ARG A 167 -10.54 12.06 0.44
C ARG A 167 -10.44 10.61 0.90
N VAL A 168 -9.52 10.31 1.82
CA VAL A 168 -9.16 8.94 2.22
C VAL A 168 -9.85 8.54 3.53
N THR A 169 -9.89 9.44 4.50
CA THR A 169 -10.38 9.14 5.85
C THR A 169 -11.90 9.19 5.88
N ARG A 170 -12.53 8.30 6.65
CA ARG A 170 -13.99 8.40 6.90
C ARG A 170 -14.25 9.42 8.02
N PRO A 171 -15.34 10.21 7.98
CA PRO A 171 -15.61 11.21 9.01
C PRO A 171 -15.65 10.65 10.44
N ALA A 172 -16.18 9.44 10.64
CA ALA A 172 -16.18 8.76 11.94
C ALA A 172 -14.78 8.32 12.40
N ALA A 173 -13.88 7.98 11.48
CA ALA A 173 -12.49 7.69 11.82
C ALA A 173 -11.73 9.00 12.17
N ALA A 174 -11.99 10.09 11.45
CA ALA A 174 -11.42 11.39 11.78
C ALA A 174 -11.86 11.91 13.17
N ALA A 175 -13.10 11.63 13.57
CA ALA A 175 -13.58 11.87 14.93
C ALA A 175 -12.75 11.12 15.99
N ILE A 176 -12.34 9.87 15.71
CA ILE A 176 -11.44 9.10 16.57
C ILE A 176 -10.05 9.74 16.60
N HIS A 177 -9.51 10.16 15.44
CA HIS A 177 -8.20 10.80 15.38
C HIS A 177 -8.13 12.05 16.26
N LEU A 178 -9.20 12.86 16.27
CA LEU A 178 -9.26 14.04 17.12
C LEU A 178 -9.24 13.71 18.62
N HIS A 179 -9.87 12.61 19.04
CA HIS A 179 -9.77 12.11 20.41
C HIS A 179 -8.34 11.66 20.75
N LEU A 180 -7.68 10.92 19.86
CA LEU A 180 -6.28 10.48 20.05
C LEU A 180 -5.32 11.67 20.19
N ILE A 181 -5.58 12.77 19.47
CA ILE A 181 -4.80 14.00 19.61
C ILE A 181 -4.99 14.62 20.99
N LYS A 182 -6.22 14.62 21.54
CA LYS A 182 -6.46 15.10 22.90
C LYS A 182 -5.79 14.23 23.95
N GLU A 183 -5.82 12.91 23.77
CA GLU A 183 -5.11 11.96 24.62
C GLU A 183 -3.60 12.24 24.60
N LEU A 184 -3.01 12.39 23.42
CA LEU A 184 -1.59 12.72 23.26
C LEU A 184 -1.21 14.07 23.91
N LYS A 185 -2.09 15.07 23.84
CA LYS A 185 -1.85 16.40 24.42
C LYS A 185 -2.20 16.50 25.91
N SER A 186 -2.73 15.43 26.51
CA SER A 186 -3.10 15.42 27.92
C SER A 186 -1.87 15.32 28.82
N ASP A 187 -1.66 16.30 29.69
CA ASP A 187 -0.54 16.32 30.66
C ASP A 187 -0.63 15.18 31.70
N VAL A 188 -1.77 14.50 31.79
CA VAL A 188 -2.04 13.42 32.77
C VAL A 188 -1.34 12.11 32.39
N THR A 189 -1.19 11.87 31.10
CA THR A 189 -0.62 10.64 30.55
C THR A 189 0.72 11.01 29.93
N SER A 190 1.85 10.72 30.60
CA SER A 190 3.20 10.90 30.04
C SER A 190 3.49 9.92 28.87
N GLU A 191 2.49 9.71 28.02
CA GLU A 191 2.54 8.83 26.87
C GLU A 191 3.09 9.59 25.67
N ILE A 192 4.11 9.02 25.05
CA ILE A 192 4.76 9.58 23.85
C ILE A 192 3.93 9.36 22.58
N PHE A 193 2.88 8.52 22.64
CA PHE A 193 1.93 8.28 21.56
C PHE A 193 0.59 7.82 22.13
N ALA A 194 -0.50 8.16 21.43
CA ALA A 194 -1.82 7.58 21.63
C ALA A 194 -2.13 6.58 20.50
N ARG A 195 -3.06 5.64 20.74
CA ARG A 195 -3.38 4.59 19.76
C ARG A 195 -4.86 4.18 19.75
N ARG A 196 -5.28 3.54 18.66
CA ARG A 196 -6.54 2.80 18.60
C ARG A 196 -6.35 1.50 17.83
N TRP A 197 -6.74 0.39 18.43
CA TRP A 197 -6.87 -0.91 17.76
C TRP A 197 -8.34 -1.14 17.37
N MET A 198 -8.58 -1.58 16.14
CA MET A 198 -9.90 -1.99 15.67
C MET A 198 -9.79 -3.31 14.89
N ARG A 199 -10.48 -4.34 15.35
CA ARG A 199 -10.55 -5.62 14.62
C ARG A 199 -11.52 -5.48 13.45
N LEU A 200 -11.08 -5.88 12.25
CA LEU A 200 -11.86 -5.84 11.02
C LEU A 200 -12.00 -7.27 10.48
N GLY A 201 -13.12 -7.90 10.83
CA GLY A 201 -13.38 -9.28 10.44
C GLY A 201 -12.44 -10.29 11.11
N ARG A 202 -12.11 -11.36 10.38
CA ARG A 202 -11.26 -12.44 10.89
C ARG A 202 -9.79 -12.26 10.56
N GLU A 203 -9.49 -11.55 9.48
CA GLU A 203 -8.17 -11.54 8.86
C GLU A 203 -7.37 -10.25 9.06
N SER A 204 -7.99 -9.19 9.58
CA SER A 204 -7.32 -7.89 9.64
C SER A 204 -7.59 -7.12 10.93
N THR A 205 -6.62 -6.32 11.33
CA THR A 205 -6.68 -5.37 12.44
C THR A 205 -6.20 -4.01 11.93
N GLU A 206 -6.97 -2.96 12.17
CA GLU A 206 -6.53 -1.57 11.97
C GLU A 206 -5.86 -1.07 13.25
N LEU A 207 -4.70 -0.42 13.11
CA LEU A 207 -4.00 0.29 14.16
C LEU A 207 -3.83 1.75 13.75
N THR A 208 -4.46 2.66 14.48
CA THR A 208 -4.17 4.10 14.39
C THR A 208 -3.14 4.47 15.45
N ILE A 209 -2.08 5.18 15.05
CA ILE A 209 -1.06 5.76 15.93
C ILE A 209 -1.11 7.27 15.80
N CYS A 210 -1.11 7.96 16.94
CA CYS A 210 -1.04 9.41 17.05
C CYS A 210 0.19 9.78 17.87
N THR A 211 1.18 10.45 17.27
CA THR A 211 2.42 10.85 17.96
C THR A 211 3.01 12.11 17.33
N ARG A 212 4.15 12.59 17.83
CA ARG A 212 4.89 13.66 17.15
C ARG A 212 5.65 13.07 15.96
N ASP A 213 5.48 13.70 14.81
CA ASP A 213 6.15 13.27 13.60
C ASP A 213 7.65 13.56 13.68
N ARG A 214 8.43 12.68 13.04
CA ARG A 214 9.86 12.83 12.85
C ARG A 214 10.31 11.98 11.67
N HIS A 215 11.41 12.39 11.07
CA HIS A 215 12.04 11.62 10.02
C HIS A 215 12.30 10.17 10.44
N GLY A 216 11.92 9.21 9.60
CA GLY A 216 12.05 7.78 9.86
C GLY A 216 10.99 7.15 10.77
N LEU A 217 10.01 7.91 11.29
CA LEU A 217 8.96 7.39 12.19
C LEU A 217 8.24 6.15 11.61
N CYS A 218 7.82 6.21 10.34
CA CYS A 218 7.17 5.09 9.67
C CYS A 218 8.04 3.83 9.65
N ALA A 219 9.35 3.97 9.37
CA ALA A 219 10.29 2.86 9.39
C ALA A 219 10.37 2.25 10.79
N ASP A 220 10.45 3.07 11.83
CA ASP A 220 10.52 2.59 13.21
C ASP A 220 9.26 1.82 13.63
N ILE A 221 8.08 2.32 13.26
CA ILE A 221 6.81 1.64 13.48
C ILE A 221 6.77 0.31 12.71
N ALA A 222 7.14 0.32 11.43
CA ALA A 222 7.15 -0.87 10.58
C ALA A 222 8.10 -1.95 11.13
N GLY A 223 9.29 -1.56 11.58
CA GLY A 223 10.25 -2.47 12.17
C GLY A 223 9.80 -3.01 13.53
N ALA A 224 9.17 -2.18 14.38
CA ALA A 224 8.57 -2.65 15.63
C ALA A 224 7.46 -3.68 15.37
N LEU A 225 6.58 -3.47 14.39
CA LEU A 225 5.55 -4.42 14.00
C LEU A 225 6.17 -5.72 13.44
N ALA A 226 7.14 -5.61 12.55
CA ALA A 226 7.85 -6.75 11.97
C ALA A 226 8.57 -7.60 13.03
N ALA A 227 9.13 -6.98 14.08
CA ALA A 227 9.76 -7.68 15.21
C ALA A 227 8.77 -8.51 16.06
N HIS A 228 7.47 -8.30 15.86
CA HIS A 228 6.39 -9.13 16.44
C HIS A 228 5.74 -10.04 15.40
N GLY A 229 6.28 -10.17 14.19
CA GLY A 229 5.69 -11.02 13.14
C GLY A 229 4.33 -10.51 12.68
N ILE A 230 4.17 -9.19 12.63
CA ILE A 230 2.98 -8.53 12.10
C ILE A 230 3.29 -8.07 10.68
N GLU A 231 2.42 -8.44 9.75
CA GLU A 231 2.45 -7.96 8.37
C GLU A 231 1.64 -6.66 8.26
N ILE A 232 2.22 -5.68 7.57
CA ILE A 232 1.50 -4.50 7.11
C ILE A 232 0.90 -4.85 5.76
N LEU A 233 -0.40 -4.59 5.58
CA LEU A 233 -1.13 -4.73 4.33
C LEU A 233 -1.23 -3.39 3.58
N SER A 234 -1.42 -2.32 4.35
CA SER A 234 -1.36 -0.95 3.85
C SER A 234 -1.08 0.02 5.00
N ALA A 235 -0.60 1.22 4.65
CA ALA A 235 -0.42 2.31 5.58
C ALA A 235 -0.90 3.62 4.94
N GLU A 236 -1.64 4.42 5.71
CA GLU A 236 -2.04 5.79 5.37
C GLU A 236 -1.41 6.72 6.40
N LEU A 237 -0.48 7.57 5.95
CA LEU A 237 0.36 8.38 6.83
C LEU A 237 0.00 9.85 6.66
N ASN A 238 -0.28 10.53 7.76
CA ASN A 238 -0.76 11.91 7.73
C ASN A 238 -0.03 12.73 8.77
N THR A 239 0.77 13.69 8.33
CA THR A 239 1.40 14.67 9.21
C THR A 239 0.60 15.96 9.20
N ARG A 240 0.25 16.43 10.39
CA ARG A 240 -0.38 17.74 10.60
C ARG A 240 0.68 18.83 10.58
N GLU A 241 0.28 20.04 10.19
CA GLU A 241 1.16 21.22 10.24
C GLU A 241 1.68 21.54 11.66
N ASP A 242 0.99 21.07 12.72
CA ASP A 242 1.47 21.18 14.11
C ASP A 242 2.45 20.06 14.53
N GLY A 243 2.94 19.27 13.57
CA GLY A 243 3.95 18.22 13.77
C GLY A 243 3.41 16.94 14.38
N ILE A 244 2.10 16.70 14.30
CA ILE A 244 1.47 15.46 14.80
C ILE A 244 1.23 14.51 13.64
N ALA A 245 1.77 13.28 13.75
CA ALA A 245 1.48 12.18 12.86
C ALA A 245 0.18 11.47 13.28
N LEU A 246 -0.64 11.11 12.29
CA LEU A 246 -1.86 10.31 12.38
C LEU A 246 -1.76 9.19 11.34
N ASP A 247 -1.12 8.11 11.76
CA ASP A 247 -0.79 7.00 10.89
C ASP A 247 -1.75 5.85 11.11
N VAL A 248 -2.34 5.35 10.04
CA VAL A 248 -3.30 4.25 10.06
C VAL A 248 -2.71 3.06 9.31
N PHE A 249 -2.53 1.96 10.02
CA PHE A 249 -1.99 0.72 9.47
C PHE A 249 -3.05 -0.38 9.43
N MET A 250 -3.17 -1.03 8.28
CA MET A 250 -3.92 -2.27 8.13
C MET A 250 -2.97 -3.44 8.33
N LEU A 251 -3.25 -4.28 9.31
CA LEU A 251 -2.32 -5.28 9.84
C LEU A 251 -2.93 -6.67 9.90
N ARG A 252 -2.07 -7.69 9.91
CA ARG A 252 -2.42 -9.07 10.27
C ARG A 252 -1.21 -9.81 10.83
N GLU A 253 -1.43 -10.99 11.42
CA GLU A 253 -0.32 -11.84 11.85
C GLU A 253 0.29 -12.60 10.67
N ALA A 254 1.62 -12.60 10.55
CA ALA A 254 2.33 -13.29 9.48
C ALA A 254 2.13 -14.81 9.51
N SER A 255 2.07 -15.40 10.71
CA SER A 255 2.01 -16.85 10.88
C SER A 255 0.64 -17.46 10.61
N THR A 256 -0.43 -16.70 10.84
CA THR A 256 -1.81 -17.21 10.77
C THR A 256 -2.63 -16.54 9.67
N HIS A 257 -2.15 -15.42 9.12
CA HIS A 257 -2.90 -14.51 8.25
C HIS A 257 -4.25 -14.05 8.85
N HIS A 258 -4.37 -14.10 10.19
CA HIS A 258 -5.54 -13.62 10.91
C HIS A 258 -5.31 -12.22 11.50
N ALA A 259 -6.41 -11.59 11.92
CA ALA A 259 -6.38 -10.41 12.77
C ALA A 259 -5.52 -10.68 14.02
N ILE A 260 -4.79 -9.65 14.47
CA ILE A 260 -3.89 -9.73 15.61
C ILE A 260 -4.70 -10.07 16.87
N ASP A 261 -4.22 -11.04 17.66
CA ASP A 261 -4.82 -11.35 18.94
C ASP A 261 -4.69 -10.16 19.91
N MET A 262 -5.81 -9.74 20.49
CA MET A 262 -5.88 -8.61 21.44
C MET A 262 -4.98 -8.81 22.66
N GLN A 263 -4.70 -10.06 23.06
CA GLN A 263 -3.76 -10.36 24.15
C GLN A 263 -2.33 -9.92 23.83
N ARG A 264 -1.98 -9.73 22.56
CA ARG A 264 -0.64 -9.31 22.11
C ARG A 264 -0.48 -7.79 22.11
N TYR A 265 -1.57 -7.01 22.12
CA TYR A 265 -1.51 -5.55 22.01
C TYR A 265 -0.57 -4.91 23.04
N PRO A 266 -0.60 -5.26 24.35
CA PRO A 266 0.29 -4.63 25.33
C PRO A 266 1.78 -4.92 25.10
N ALA A 267 2.13 -6.06 24.50
CA ALA A 267 3.52 -6.38 24.15
C ALA A 267 3.98 -5.57 22.93
N ILE A 268 3.11 -5.42 21.93
CA ILE A 268 3.38 -4.63 20.73
C ILE A 268 3.48 -3.15 21.08
N GLU A 269 2.55 -2.61 21.88
CA GLU A 269 2.54 -1.21 22.34
C GLU A 269 3.82 -0.84 23.12
N ARG A 270 4.34 -1.75 23.96
CA ARG A 270 5.64 -1.53 24.63
C ARG A 270 6.80 -1.45 23.64
N SER A 271 6.77 -2.24 22.57
CA SER A 271 7.79 -2.20 21.51
C SER A 271 7.69 -0.93 20.68
N LEU A 272 6.46 -0.54 20.31
CA LEU A 272 6.17 0.72 19.62
C LEU A 272 6.62 1.92 20.44
N ARG A 273 6.36 1.94 21.75
CA ARG A 273 6.84 3.00 22.65
C ARG A 273 8.36 3.19 22.53
N LYS A 274 9.13 2.12 22.69
CA LYS A 274 10.59 2.22 22.60
C LYS A 274 11.07 2.62 21.20
N ALA A 275 10.42 2.13 20.16
CA ALA A 275 10.74 2.49 18.78
C ALA A 275 10.47 3.98 18.50
N ILE A 276 9.29 4.48 18.87
CA ILE A 276 8.89 5.89 18.73
C ILE A 276 9.83 6.81 19.52
N ALA A 277 10.23 6.40 20.73
CA ALA A 277 11.20 7.13 21.55
C ALA A 277 12.65 7.10 21.01
N GLY A 278 12.96 6.26 20.02
CA GLY A 278 14.34 6.06 19.55
C GLY A 278 15.22 5.25 20.51
N GLU A 279 14.61 4.52 21.43
CA GLU A 279 15.27 3.72 22.48
C GLU A 279 15.44 2.23 22.08
N SER A 280 15.21 1.89 20.81
CA SER A 280 15.28 0.52 20.29
C SER A 280 16.30 0.38 19.16
N ASP A 281 17.10 -0.67 19.23
CA ASP A 281 17.77 -1.22 18.04
C ASP A 281 16.78 -2.08 17.25
N ILE A 282 16.05 -1.42 16.35
CA ILE A 282 14.97 -2.01 15.57
C ILE A 282 15.50 -3.05 14.58
N ALA A 283 16.64 -2.77 13.94
CA ALA A 283 17.30 -3.70 13.03
C ALA A 283 17.62 -5.03 13.75
N ALA A 284 18.20 -4.97 14.95
CA ALA A 284 18.47 -6.16 15.75
C ALA A 284 17.20 -6.87 16.24
N LEU A 285 16.10 -6.15 16.50
CA LEU A 285 14.82 -6.75 16.88
C LEU A 285 14.21 -7.55 15.72
N VAL A 286 14.18 -6.96 14.52
CA VAL A 286 13.68 -7.63 13.30
C VAL A 286 14.54 -8.84 12.97
N GLU A 287 15.87 -8.71 13.02
CA GLU A 287 16.80 -9.82 12.73
C GLU A 287 16.67 -10.96 13.75
N ARG A 288 16.50 -10.64 15.04
CA ARG A 288 16.22 -11.66 16.07
C ARG A 288 14.90 -12.37 15.85
N TRP A 289 13.87 -11.69 15.34
CA TRP A 289 12.62 -12.35 15.00
C TRP A 289 12.80 -13.27 13.78
N ARG A 290 13.47 -12.77 12.73
CA ARG A 290 13.75 -13.51 11.50
C ARG A 290 14.53 -14.79 11.75
N THR A 291 15.60 -14.73 12.54
CA THR A 291 16.43 -15.90 12.88
C THR A 291 15.69 -16.95 13.71
N ARG A 292 14.86 -16.53 14.67
CA ARG A 292 14.05 -17.44 15.50
C ARG A 292 12.90 -18.11 14.75
N ASN A 293 12.31 -17.41 13.78
CA ASN A 293 11.14 -17.88 13.02
C ASN A 293 11.50 -18.35 11.61
N ALA A 294 12.77 -18.37 11.24
CA ALA A 294 13.22 -18.95 10.00
C ALA A 294 12.77 -20.43 9.94
N PRO A 295 12.24 -20.90 8.80
CA PRO A 295 11.91 -22.31 8.66
C PRO A 295 13.15 -23.15 8.98
N ARG A 296 13.06 -24.04 9.97
CA ARG A 296 14.12 -25.04 10.22
C ARG A 296 14.38 -25.75 8.90
N LYS A 297 15.62 -25.67 8.38
CA LYS A 297 16.05 -26.30 7.12
C LYS A 297 15.70 -27.80 7.13
N ARG A 298 14.48 -28.18 6.74
CA ARG A 298 14.13 -29.55 6.34
C ARG A 298 14.67 -29.69 4.93
N ASN A 299 15.86 -30.28 4.81
CA ASN A 299 16.44 -30.85 3.59
C ASN A 299 15.88 -30.26 2.28
N ALA A 300 16.08 -28.96 2.06
CA ALA A 300 15.78 -28.34 0.79
C ALA A 300 16.97 -28.59 -0.11
N VAL A 301 16.80 -29.51 -1.06
CA VAL A 301 17.59 -29.54 -2.29
C VAL A 301 17.79 -28.09 -2.72
N SER A 302 19.06 -27.69 -2.79
CA SER A 302 19.48 -26.36 -3.16
C SER A 302 18.92 -26.01 -4.53
N HIS A 303 17.75 -25.37 -4.55
CA HIS A 303 17.45 -24.44 -5.61
C HIS A 303 18.35 -23.24 -5.35
N SER A 304 19.62 -23.40 -5.75
CA SER A 304 20.55 -22.35 -6.16
C SER A 304 19.99 -21.63 -7.40
N GLY A 305 18.70 -21.30 -7.38
CA GLY A 305 18.08 -20.43 -8.35
C GLY A 305 18.41 -19.02 -7.90
N SER A 306 19.30 -18.36 -8.63
CA SER A 306 19.51 -16.90 -8.65
C SER A 306 18.28 -16.18 -8.11
N ARG A 307 18.33 -15.67 -6.86
CA ARG A 307 17.33 -14.69 -6.42
C ARG A 307 17.45 -13.53 -7.39
N ASN A 308 16.40 -13.26 -8.15
CA ASN A 308 16.41 -12.08 -9.01
C ASN A 308 16.67 -10.86 -8.12
N PRO A 309 17.55 -9.95 -8.55
CA PRO A 309 17.78 -8.72 -7.80
C PRO A 309 16.47 -7.95 -7.66
N PRO A 310 16.30 -7.18 -6.58
CA PRO A 310 15.14 -6.32 -6.42
C PRO A 310 15.02 -5.37 -7.62
N GLN A 311 13.80 -5.17 -8.11
CA GLN A 311 13.49 -4.23 -9.18
C GLN A 311 12.70 -3.08 -8.59
N VAL A 312 13.11 -1.86 -8.93
CA VAL A 312 12.43 -0.64 -8.52
C VAL A 312 11.99 0.11 -9.77
N ALA A 313 10.76 0.61 -9.78
CA ALA A 313 10.22 1.50 -10.80
C ALA A 313 9.64 2.75 -10.14
N CYS A 314 9.75 3.89 -10.80
CA CYS A 314 9.15 5.15 -10.35
C CYS A 314 8.19 5.69 -11.41
N ASP A 315 7.05 6.23 -10.96
CA ASP A 315 5.99 6.75 -11.81
C ASP A 315 5.47 8.07 -11.21
N ASN A 316 5.50 9.13 -12.02
CA ASN A 316 5.08 10.47 -11.61
C ASN A 316 3.74 10.88 -12.24
N GLU A 317 3.01 9.96 -12.85
CA GLU A 317 1.68 10.19 -13.44
C GLU A 317 0.57 9.55 -12.59
N ALA A 318 0.90 8.51 -11.81
CA ALA A 318 -0.03 7.76 -10.96
C ALA A 318 -0.71 8.53 -9.82
N SER A 319 -0.24 9.73 -9.49
CA SER A 319 -0.82 10.59 -8.45
C SER A 319 -0.60 12.05 -8.81
N GLN A 320 -1.51 12.92 -8.41
CA GLN A 320 -1.37 14.36 -8.62
C GLN A 320 -0.34 14.98 -7.67
N SER A 321 -0.17 14.43 -6.48
CA SER A 321 0.62 15.04 -5.39
C SER A 321 1.85 14.24 -4.97
N SER A 322 1.98 12.99 -5.41
CA SER A 322 3.08 12.11 -4.96
C SER A 322 3.71 11.35 -6.13
N THR A 323 4.97 10.96 -5.95
CA THR A 323 5.66 10.02 -6.84
C THR A 323 5.39 8.60 -6.37
N LEU A 324 4.98 7.71 -7.27
CA LEU A 324 4.81 6.30 -6.99
C LEU A 324 6.16 5.58 -7.14
N ILE A 325 6.52 4.78 -6.15
CA ILE A 325 7.65 3.85 -6.20
C ILE A 325 7.10 2.43 -6.07
N GLU A 326 7.32 1.61 -7.08
CA GLU A 326 6.99 0.18 -7.07
C GLU A 326 8.28 -0.62 -6.83
N VAL A 327 8.25 -1.52 -5.83
CA VAL A 327 9.36 -2.39 -5.45
C VAL A 327 8.94 -3.84 -5.63
N HIS A 328 9.63 -4.56 -6.52
CA HIS A 328 9.50 -6.01 -6.69
C HIS A 328 10.72 -6.70 -6.09
N ALA A 329 10.52 -7.48 -5.02
CA ALA A 329 11.60 -8.17 -4.32
C ALA A 329 11.12 -9.52 -3.78
N VAL A 330 12.05 -10.35 -3.28
CA VAL A 330 11.68 -11.57 -2.54
C VAL A 330 10.99 -11.15 -1.24
N ASP A 331 9.82 -11.71 -0.98
CA ASP A 331 9.11 -11.41 0.26
C ASP A 331 9.82 -12.08 1.45
N GLU A 332 10.26 -11.25 2.40
CA GLU A 332 10.90 -11.70 3.61
C GLU A 332 10.47 -10.86 4.81
N PRO A 333 10.48 -11.44 6.02
CA PRO A 333 10.11 -10.71 7.23
C PRO A 333 10.93 -9.44 7.42
N GLY A 334 10.23 -8.31 7.54
CA GLY A 334 10.86 -7.00 7.69
C GLY A 334 11.20 -6.29 6.38
N LEU A 335 10.81 -6.81 5.21
CA LEU A 335 11.02 -6.13 3.93
C LEU A 335 10.41 -4.71 3.93
N ALA A 336 9.16 -4.54 4.38
CA ALA A 336 8.54 -3.23 4.48
C ALA A 336 9.35 -2.26 5.36
N TYR A 337 9.92 -2.74 6.47
CA TYR A 337 10.84 -1.97 7.31
C TYR A 337 12.12 -1.58 6.56
N LYS A 338 12.73 -2.52 5.82
CA LYS A 338 13.93 -2.25 5.01
C LYS A 338 13.66 -1.18 3.95
N ILE A 339 12.56 -1.31 3.21
CA ILE A 339 12.16 -0.33 2.19
C ILE A 339 11.88 1.02 2.83
N ALA A 340 11.08 1.07 3.90
CA ALA A 340 10.77 2.32 4.60
C ALA A 340 12.04 3.00 5.16
N SER A 341 12.98 2.23 5.70
CA SER A 341 14.27 2.75 6.19
C SER A 341 15.13 3.31 5.07
N ALA A 342 15.16 2.64 3.90
CA ALA A 342 15.89 3.11 2.74
C ALA A 342 15.27 4.38 2.14
N LEU A 343 13.94 4.45 2.04
CA LEU A 343 13.23 5.66 1.61
C LEU A 343 13.50 6.83 2.57
N ALA A 344 13.46 6.59 3.89
CA ALA A 344 13.82 7.58 4.89
C ALA A 344 15.28 8.04 4.71
N ALA A 345 16.25 7.13 4.61
CA ALA A 345 17.65 7.48 4.38
C ALA A 345 17.89 8.29 3.08
N LEU A 346 17.00 8.17 2.09
CA LEU A 346 16.99 8.98 0.86
C LEU A 346 16.25 10.32 1.02
N GLY A 347 15.86 10.70 2.23
CA GLY A 347 15.15 11.96 2.53
C GLY A 347 13.72 12.00 1.98
N LEU A 348 13.08 10.83 1.79
CA LEU A 348 11.73 10.74 1.26
C LEU A 348 10.70 10.55 2.37
N ASN A 349 9.55 11.20 2.20
CA ASN A 349 8.39 11.03 3.05
C ASN A 349 7.43 10.03 2.40
N ILE A 350 6.93 9.08 3.18
CA ILE A 350 5.90 8.13 2.72
C ILE A 350 4.53 8.75 3.06
N VAL A 351 3.63 8.80 2.08
CA VAL A 351 2.25 9.29 2.26
C VAL A 351 1.27 8.12 2.34
N CYS A 352 1.49 7.10 1.52
CA CYS A 352 0.68 5.89 1.46
C CYS A 352 1.56 4.71 1.06
N ALA A 353 1.30 3.55 1.63
CA ALA A 353 1.93 2.30 1.24
C ALA A 353 0.87 1.21 1.03
N LYS A 354 1.06 0.40 -0.02
CA LYS A 354 0.31 -0.83 -0.27
C LYS A 354 1.30 -1.99 -0.38
N ILE A 355 1.18 -2.94 0.53
CA ILE A 355 2.12 -4.06 0.65
C ILE A 355 1.40 -5.30 0.17
N ALA A 356 1.96 -5.94 -0.85
CA ALA A 356 1.28 -7.03 -1.54
C ALA A 356 2.24 -8.18 -1.84
N THR A 357 1.95 -9.35 -1.29
CA THR A 357 2.67 -10.58 -1.60
C THR A 357 1.98 -11.35 -2.72
N GLU A 358 2.73 -11.67 -3.78
CA GLU A 358 2.32 -12.60 -4.83
C GLU A 358 3.29 -13.79 -4.88
N LYS A 359 2.79 -14.98 -4.51
CA LYS A 359 3.58 -16.22 -4.39
C LYS A 359 4.68 -16.08 -3.32
N SER A 360 5.91 -15.81 -3.74
CA SER A 360 7.09 -15.65 -2.90
C SER A 360 7.72 -14.27 -3.02
N ASP A 361 7.12 -13.40 -3.83
CA ASP A 361 7.66 -12.08 -4.13
C ASP A 361 6.71 -11.01 -3.57
N ALA A 362 7.29 -9.96 -3.01
CA ALA A 362 6.61 -8.75 -2.63
C ALA A 362 6.56 -7.79 -3.81
N LEU A 363 5.41 -7.14 -3.99
CA LEU A 363 5.12 -6.12 -4.99
C LEU A 363 4.57 -4.91 -4.25
N ASP A 364 5.46 -4.26 -3.51
CA ASP A 364 5.13 -3.17 -2.61
C ASP A 364 5.12 -1.85 -3.36
N VAL A 365 4.16 -1.00 -3.01
CA VAL A 365 3.94 0.29 -3.65
C VAL A 365 3.95 1.37 -2.59
N PHE A 366 4.76 2.41 -2.81
CA PHE A 366 4.89 3.55 -1.91
C PHE A 366 4.62 4.83 -2.68
N TYR A 367 3.67 5.62 -2.21
CA TYR A 367 3.47 7.00 -2.65
C TYR A 367 4.33 7.90 -1.78
N VAL A 368 5.29 8.57 -2.40
CA VAL A 368 6.30 9.37 -1.69
C VAL A 368 6.35 10.80 -2.17
N THR A 369 6.86 11.67 -1.30
CA THR A 369 7.26 13.04 -1.59
C THR A 369 8.69 13.26 -1.13
N ASP A 370 9.31 14.35 -1.60
CA ASP A 370 10.56 14.83 -0.99
C ASP A 370 10.30 15.49 0.38
N GLY A 371 11.37 16.03 0.98
CA GLY A 371 11.32 16.71 2.26
C GLY A 371 10.41 17.95 2.28
N ASP A 372 10.15 18.56 1.12
CA ASP A 372 9.29 19.74 0.97
C ASP A 372 7.83 19.35 0.66
N GLY A 373 7.52 18.06 0.65
CA GLY A 373 6.18 17.56 0.35
C GLY A 373 5.84 17.54 -1.15
N MET A 374 6.84 17.68 -2.02
CA MET A 374 6.65 17.75 -3.46
C MET A 374 6.99 16.41 -4.15
N LYS A 375 6.52 16.26 -5.39
CA LYS A 375 6.87 15.12 -6.24
C LYS A 375 8.34 15.17 -6.63
N LEU A 376 8.93 14.00 -6.82
CA LEU A 376 10.31 13.88 -7.25
C LEU A 376 10.48 14.33 -8.70
N SER A 377 11.57 15.04 -8.96
CA SER A 377 12.02 15.34 -10.32
C SER A 377 12.48 14.06 -11.04
N LEU A 378 12.53 14.09 -12.37
CA LEU A 378 12.99 12.94 -13.17
C LEU A 378 14.39 12.45 -12.76
N SER A 379 15.32 13.37 -12.51
CA SER A 379 16.69 13.03 -12.09
C SER A 379 16.73 12.45 -10.67
N ARG A 380 15.87 12.94 -9.77
CA ARG A 380 15.75 12.40 -8.42
C ARG A 380 15.15 11.00 -8.44
N MET A 381 14.13 10.73 -9.27
CA MET A 381 13.56 9.39 -9.43
C MET A 381 14.61 8.37 -9.90
N GLN A 382 15.41 8.71 -10.92
CA GLN A 382 16.48 7.83 -11.40
C GLN A 382 17.51 7.53 -10.30
N SER A 383 17.91 8.55 -9.53
CA SER A 383 18.88 8.40 -8.43
C SER A 383 18.32 7.54 -7.29
N VAL A 384 17.04 7.74 -6.94
CA VAL A 384 16.32 6.95 -5.93
C VAL A 384 16.19 5.50 -6.39
N GLN A 385 15.83 5.27 -7.64
CA GLN A 385 15.71 3.92 -8.20
C GLN A 385 17.00 3.13 -8.08
N ILE A 386 18.14 3.72 -8.48
CA ILE A 386 19.47 3.08 -8.38
C ILE A 386 19.82 2.80 -6.91
N SER A 387 19.72 3.82 -6.06
CA SER A 387 20.11 3.71 -4.65
C SER A 387 19.25 2.68 -3.91
N LEU A 388 17.95 2.65 -4.17
CA LEU A 388 17.04 1.71 -3.51
C LEU A 388 17.32 0.26 -3.93
N VAL A 389 17.65 0.01 -5.21
CA VAL A 389 18.08 -1.33 -5.65
C VAL A 389 19.37 -1.75 -4.95
N GLU A 390 20.37 -0.86 -4.85
CA GLU A 390 21.64 -1.15 -4.17
C GLU A 390 21.44 -1.44 -2.67
N MET A 391 20.64 -0.61 -1.99
CA MET A 391 20.35 -0.74 -0.57
C MET A 391 19.55 -2.02 -0.25
N LEU A 392 18.62 -2.41 -1.12
CA LEU A 392 17.84 -3.64 -0.95
C LEU A 392 18.62 -4.90 -1.36
N SER A 393 19.66 -4.76 -2.19
CA SER A 393 20.55 -5.86 -2.57
C SER A 393 21.64 -6.13 -1.52
N SER A 394 21.94 -5.15 -0.66
CA SER A 394 22.90 -5.27 0.43
C SER A 394 22.31 -6.07 1.61
N GLU A 395 23.05 -7.05 2.13
CA GLU A 395 22.66 -7.80 3.34
C GLU A 395 22.81 -6.97 4.63
N ILE A 396 23.35 -5.75 4.56
CA ILE A 396 23.59 -4.88 5.72
C ILE A 396 22.38 -3.95 5.91
N PRO A 397 21.75 -3.93 7.10
CA PRO A 397 20.65 -3.02 7.39
C PRO A 397 21.06 -1.56 7.18
N VAL A 398 20.24 -0.83 6.41
CA VAL A 398 20.36 0.63 6.29
C VAL A 398 20.00 1.22 7.64
N THR A 399 20.99 1.67 8.39
CA THR A 399 20.75 2.47 9.59
C THR A 399 20.50 3.91 9.14
N ALA A 400 19.40 4.50 9.59
CA ALA A 400 19.15 5.92 9.40
C ALA A 400 20.25 6.69 10.16
N ALA A 401 21.26 7.17 9.44
CA ALA A 401 22.32 7.96 10.01
C ALA A 401 21.72 9.25 10.57
N THR A 402 21.92 9.49 11.85
CA THR A 402 21.71 10.77 12.51
C THR A 402 22.44 11.86 11.73
N GLY A 403 21.74 12.99 11.52
CA GLY A 403 22.10 14.01 10.54
C GLY A 403 23.56 14.42 10.53
N GLN A 404 24.27 14.02 9.49
CA GLN A 404 25.44 14.70 8.96
C GLN A 404 25.43 14.49 7.45
N GLN A 405 25.27 15.58 6.70
CA GLN A 405 25.42 15.58 5.24
C GLN A 405 26.78 14.96 4.87
N PRO A 406 26.84 13.98 3.95
CA PRO A 406 28.12 13.53 3.44
C PRO A 406 28.75 14.65 2.60
N ASP A 407 29.91 15.10 3.04
CA ASP A 407 30.74 16.07 2.35
C ASP A 407 31.18 15.50 0.99
N HIS A 408 30.66 16.09 -0.09
CA HIS A 408 31.00 15.74 -1.46
C HIS A 408 32.40 16.25 -1.83
N THR A 409 33.46 15.66 -1.26
CA THR A 409 34.84 16.03 -1.65
C THR A 409 35.82 14.88 -1.89
N ASN A 410 35.48 13.61 -1.67
CA ASN A 410 36.47 12.52 -1.75
C ASN A 410 36.23 11.39 -2.78
N LEU A 411 35.50 11.67 -3.88
CA LEU A 411 35.28 10.69 -4.97
C LEU A 411 36.11 10.93 -6.25
N ARG A 412 37.24 11.65 -6.14
CA ARG A 412 38.14 11.94 -7.29
C ARG A 412 39.53 11.32 -7.25
N ARG A 413 39.82 10.33 -6.38
CA ARG A 413 41.19 9.81 -6.23
C ARG A 413 41.45 8.34 -6.57
N THR A 414 40.52 7.61 -7.18
CA THR A 414 40.73 6.18 -7.52
C THR A 414 40.48 5.80 -8.98
N LEU A 415 40.55 6.77 -9.91
CA LEU A 415 40.43 6.50 -11.36
C LEU A 415 41.71 6.74 -12.17
N ASN A 416 42.84 7.04 -11.54
CA ASN A 416 44.15 7.13 -12.21
C ASN A 416 45.13 6.15 -11.59
N GLU A 417 44.97 4.86 -11.84
CA GLU A 417 46.05 3.85 -11.66
C GLU A 417 45.67 2.51 -12.30
N LYS A 418 45.31 2.54 -13.59
CA LYS A 418 45.47 1.43 -14.57
C LYS A 418 45.53 2.04 -15.97
N GLY A 419 46.62 2.74 -16.24
CA GLY A 419 47.10 3.12 -17.57
C GLY A 419 48.51 2.61 -17.73
#